data_AF-A0A8B7DL79-F1
#
_entry.id   AF-A0A8B7DL79-F1
#
_cell.length_a   1.000
_cell.length_b   1.000
_cell.length_c   1.000
_cell.angle_alpha   90.00
_cell.angle_beta   90.00
_cell.angle_gamma   90.00
#
_symmetry.space_group_name_H-M   'P 1'
#
loop_
_entity.id
_entity.type
_entity.pdbx_description
1 polymer ?
#
loop_
_entity_poly.entity_id
_entity_poly.type
_entity_poly.pdbx_seq_one_letter_code
_entity_poly.pdbx_strand_id
1 'polypeptide(L)'
;MPTHCLKLKICCVIMLLRNLDLKAGLCNGTRMKVCALQNNYIDAEVLKGVSEGKRVFVPRIQLALSDSNLPFVLKRRQFPVRLANSMTINKSQGQTFDRVGVYLKKPCFSHGQLYVACSRTRAFNSLFFKIDKHPIQGIVVNQENPFALAVKNMAEVEDEEIRRASLEDRPTSVQYVVDAYAKVEGQRLAFIRNNENKLRSKHYDALHGHVINRANYLNVRPGFVVILPFSYVGSPR
;
A
#
# COMPACT_ATOMS: atom_id res chain seq x y z
N MET A 1 0.88 -10.14 19.96
CA MET A 1 2.00 -10.64 20.79
C MET A 1 3.27 -10.72 19.95
N PRO A 2 4.44 -10.26 20.41
CA PRO A 2 5.72 -10.50 19.75
C PRO A 2 6.07 -12.00 19.76
N THR A 3 6.94 -12.39 18.83
CA THR A 3 7.42 -13.77 18.67
C THR A 3 8.11 -14.27 19.94
N HIS A 4 8.04 -15.58 20.20
CA HIS A 4 8.69 -16.20 21.36
C HIS A 4 10.22 -15.99 21.30
N CYS A 5 10.81 -16.22 20.12
CA CYS A 5 12.19 -15.90 19.78
C CYS A 5 12.19 -14.64 18.90
N LEU A 6 12.83 -13.58 19.40
CA LEU A 6 12.99 -12.32 18.68
C LEU A 6 14.45 -12.19 18.25
N LYS A 7 14.72 -12.41 16.96
CA LYS A 7 16.06 -12.28 16.38
C LYS A 7 16.21 -10.89 15.77
N LEU A 8 17.13 -10.09 16.30
CA LEU A 8 17.42 -8.73 15.83
C LEU A 8 18.90 -8.59 15.52
N LYS A 9 19.23 -7.61 14.67
CA LYS A 9 20.60 -7.19 14.37
C LYS A 9 20.72 -5.68 14.57
N ILE A 10 21.90 -5.21 14.95
CA ILE A 10 22.21 -3.77 14.91
C ILE A 10 21.92 -3.22 13.51
N CYS A 11 21.42 -1.99 13.45
CA CYS A 11 20.93 -1.27 12.28
C CYS A 11 19.62 -1.78 11.66
N CYS A 12 19.00 -2.85 12.18
CA CYS A 12 17.67 -3.26 11.68
C CYS A 12 16.58 -2.26 12.10
N VAL A 13 15.52 -2.19 11.30
CA VAL A 13 14.36 -1.36 11.63
C VAL A 13 13.35 -2.21 12.40
N ILE A 14 12.91 -1.69 13.53
CA ILE A 14 11.90 -2.30 14.39
C ILE A 14 10.69 -1.37 14.56
N MET A 15 9.55 -1.94 14.92
CA MET A 15 8.31 -1.23 15.18
C MET A 15 7.76 -1.61 16.55
N LEU A 16 7.36 -0.61 17.33
CA LEU A 16 6.68 -0.77 18.60
C LEU A 16 5.29 -1.40 18.42
N LEU A 17 4.93 -2.31 19.33
CA LEU A 17 3.67 -3.04 19.35
C LEU A 17 2.70 -2.54 20.43
N ARG A 18 3.16 -1.67 21.33
CA ARG A 18 2.41 -1.12 22.46
C ARG A 18 2.77 0.34 22.66
N ASN A 19 1.91 1.08 23.35
CA ASN A 19 2.25 2.41 23.82
C ASN A 19 3.17 2.26 25.04
N LEU A 20 4.34 2.88 25.00
CA LEU A 20 5.25 2.97 26.14
C LEU A 20 5.17 4.34 26.79
N ASP A 21 5.23 5.39 25.98
CA ASP A 21 5.13 6.77 26.45
C ASP A 21 4.46 7.62 25.37
N LEU A 22 3.19 7.95 25.62
CA LEU A 22 2.40 8.77 24.70
C LEU A 22 2.94 10.21 24.61
N LYS A 23 3.44 10.77 25.72
CA LYS A 23 3.96 12.14 25.77
C LYS A 23 5.25 12.26 24.97
N ALA A 24 6.12 11.25 25.06
CA ALA A 24 7.34 11.18 24.26
C ALA A 24 7.12 10.62 22.83
N GLY A 25 5.88 10.39 22.38
CA GLY A 25 5.60 9.88 21.03
C GLY A 25 6.01 8.41 20.79
N LEU A 26 6.27 7.64 21.86
CA LEU A 26 6.54 6.21 21.82
C LEU A 26 5.24 5.41 21.87
N CYS A 27 4.48 5.51 20.79
CA CYS A 27 3.21 4.82 20.60
C CYS A 27 3.36 3.55 19.75
N ASN A 28 2.29 2.76 19.71
CA ASN A 28 2.19 1.60 18.84
C ASN A 28 2.36 2.03 17.37
N GLY A 29 3.25 1.35 16.64
CA GLY A 29 3.59 1.68 15.27
C GLY A 29 4.82 2.57 15.11
N THR A 30 5.35 3.18 16.19
CA THR A 30 6.60 3.96 16.12
C THR A 30 7.73 3.08 15.61
N ARG A 31 8.40 3.54 14.55
CA ARG A 31 9.54 2.84 13.93
C ARG A 31 10.84 3.42 14.41
N MET A 32 11.79 2.53 14.66
CA MET A 32 13.08 2.88 15.22
C MET A 32 14.17 2.03 14.57
N LYS A 33 15.37 2.58 14.45
CA LYS A 33 16.57 1.85 14.05
C LYS A 33 17.26 1.33 15.30
N VAL A 34 17.58 0.04 15.34
CA VAL A 34 18.35 -0.55 16.43
C VAL A 34 19.78 -0.05 16.33
N CYS A 35 20.31 0.48 17.44
CA CYS A 35 21.67 1.00 17.48
C CYS A 35 22.57 0.18 18.42
N ALA A 36 22.01 -0.38 19.50
CA ALA A 36 22.67 -1.41 20.30
C ALA A 36 21.66 -2.38 20.90
N LEU A 37 22.12 -3.60 21.20
CA LEU A 37 21.33 -4.65 21.83
C LEU A 37 21.95 -4.98 23.18
N GLN A 38 21.16 -4.87 24.24
CA GLN A 38 21.56 -5.21 25.60
C GLN A 38 20.61 -6.29 26.14
N ASN A 39 21.01 -6.94 27.23
CA ASN A 39 20.23 -8.05 27.80
C ASN A 39 18.79 -7.64 28.16
N ASN A 40 18.63 -6.42 28.70
CA ASN A 40 17.37 -5.96 29.30
C ASN A 40 16.71 -4.79 28.56
N TYR A 41 17.40 -4.15 27.62
CA TYR A 41 16.86 -3.05 26.83
C TYR A 41 17.41 -3.07 25.40
N ILE A 42 16.65 -2.49 24.48
CA ILE A 42 17.12 -2.20 23.12
C ILE A 42 17.37 -0.70 23.06
N ASP A 43 18.57 -0.32 22.66
CA ASP A 43 18.89 1.07 22.36
C ASP A 43 18.54 1.33 20.89
N ALA A 44 17.59 2.22 20.67
CA ALA A 44 17.05 2.51 19.36
C ALA A 44 16.91 4.01 19.12
N GLU A 45 16.94 4.40 17.86
CA GLU A 45 16.74 5.77 17.41
C GLU A 45 15.43 5.88 16.65
N VAL A 46 14.58 6.83 17.02
CA VAL A 46 13.28 7.02 16.39
C VAL A 46 13.46 7.57 14.98
N LEU A 47 12.89 6.87 13.99
CA LEU A 47 13.08 7.22 12.58
C LEU A 47 12.17 8.33 12.09
N LYS A 48 10.98 8.49 12.68
CA LYS A 48 9.97 9.48 12.27
C LYS A 48 9.02 9.84 13.41
N GLY A 49 8.47 11.04 13.36
CA GLY A 49 7.42 11.54 14.25
C GLY A 49 7.93 12.62 15.20
N VAL A 50 7.17 12.89 16.26
CA VAL A 50 7.47 13.99 17.21
C VAL A 50 8.85 13.86 17.86
N SER A 51 9.37 12.64 17.99
CA SER A 51 10.69 12.36 18.56
C SER A 51 11.70 11.86 17.54
N GLU A 52 11.57 12.22 16.26
CA GLU A 52 12.53 11.86 15.21
C GLU A 52 13.98 12.21 15.60
N GLY A 53 14.90 11.27 15.37
CA GLY A 53 16.32 11.37 15.74
C GLY A 53 16.62 11.12 17.22
N LYS A 54 15.60 11.02 18.09
CA LYS A 54 15.82 10.82 19.53
C LYS A 54 16.23 9.37 19.84
N ARG A 55 17.22 9.22 20.73
CA ARG A 55 17.60 7.94 21.34
C ARG A 55 16.60 7.52 22.42
N VAL A 56 16.15 6.28 22.35
CA VAL A 56 15.17 5.70 23.25
C VAL A 56 15.57 4.29 23.64
N PHE A 57 15.32 3.95 24.91
CA PHE A 57 15.60 2.64 25.46
C PHE A 57 14.29 1.87 25.60
N VAL A 58 14.18 0.75 24.91
CA VAL A 58 12.98 -0.09 24.91
C VAL A 58 13.18 -1.25 25.87
N PRO A 59 12.49 -1.29 27.03
CA PRO A 59 12.60 -2.38 27.98
C PRO A 59 11.73 -3.58 27.59
N ARG A 60 11.95 -4.72 28.25
CA ARG A 60 11.01 -5.85 28.20
C ARG A 60 9.80 -5.55 29.07
N ILE A 61 8.59 -5.66 28.50
CA ILE A 61 7.33 -5.48 29.22
C ILE A 61 6.56 -6.79 29.30
N GLN A 62 5.70 -6.91 30.30
CA GLN A 62 4.76 -8.03 30.38
C GLN A 62 3.58 -7.76 29.45
N LEU A 63 3.36 -8.67 28.52
CA LEU A 63 2.26 -8.62 27.58
C LEU A 63 1.27 -9.72 27.99
N ALA A 64 -0.03 -9.44 27.89
CA ALA A 64 -1.08 -10.44 28.01
C ALA A 64 -1.76 -10.62 26.63
N LEU A 65 -2.17 -11.85 26.33
CA LEU A 65 -3.13 -12.11 25.25
C LEU A 65 -4.51 -11.66 25.74
N SER A 66 -5.18 -10.80 24.98
CA SER A 66 -6.57 -10.39 25.26
C SER A 66 -7.58 -11.39 24.69
N ASP A 67 -7.28 -12.00 23.54
CA ASP A 67 -8.24 -12.80 22.76
C ASP A 67 -7.66 -14.16 22.38
N SER A 68 -7.61 -15.05 23.36
CA SER A 68 -7.32 -16.45 23.10
C SER A 68 -8.34 -17.27 23.87
N ASN A 69 -9.00 -18.24 23.22
CA ASN A 69 -9.92 -19.24 23.81
C ASN A 69 -9.19 -20.19 24.79
N LEU A 70 -8.22 -19.66 25.54
CA LEU A 70 -7.46 -20.37 26.55
C LEU A 70 -8.18 -20.18 27.88
N PRO A 71 -8.25 -21.23 28.73
CA PRO A 71 -8.87 -21.13 30.06
C PRO A 71 -8.04 -20.30 31.05
N PHE A 72 -6.94 -19.69 30.62
CA PHE A 72 -6.06 -18.86 31.43
C PHE A 72 -5.47 -17.71 30.61
N VAL A 73 -5.06 -16.64 31.31
CA VAL A 73 -4.41 -15.48 30.69
C VAL A 73 -2.91 -15.76 30.52
N LEU A 74 -2.47 -16.03 29.30
CA LEU A 74 -1.04 -16.17 29.00
C LEU A 74 -0.35 -14.80 29.06
N LYS A 75 0.52 -14.63 30.06
CA LYS A 75 1.40 -13.46 30.19
C LYS A 75 2.82 -13.81 29.73
N ARG A 76 3.44 -12.96 28.90
CA ARG A 76 4.81 -13.11 28.41
C ARG A 76 5.59 -11.83 28.60
N ARG A 77 6.76 -11.92 29.24
CA ARG A 77 7.71 -10.79 29.32
C ARG A 77 8.62 -10.78 28.10
N GLN A 78 8.48 -9.78 27.24
CA GLN A 78 9.25 -9.66 26.00
C GLN A 78 9.39 -8.19 25.59
N PHE A 79 10.38 -7.87 24.74
CA PHE A 79 10.43 -6.58 24.07
C PHE A 79 9.16 -6.37 23.23
N PRO A 80 8.45 -5.23 23.38
CA PRO A 80 7.21 -4.97 22.66
C PRO A 80 7.49 -4.48 21.25
N VAL A 81 8.32 -5.20 20.49
CA VAL A 81 8.75 -4.79 19.16
C VAL A 81 8.67 -5.96 18.17
N ARG A 82 8.60 -5.62 16.89
CA ARG A 82 8.78 -6.55 15.77
C ARG A 82 9.72 -5.97 14.73
N LEU A 83 10.35 -6.83 13.93
CA LEU A 83 11.09 -6.40 12.75
C LEU A 83 10.14 -5.66 11.78
N ALA A 84 10.61 -4.57 11.20
CA ALA A 84 9.84 -3.68 10.32
C ALA A 84 10.65 -3.25 9.08
N ASN A 85 11.45 -4.17 8.54
CA ASN A 85 12.22 -3.97 7.31
C ASN A 85 11.31 -3.75 6.08
N SER A 86 10.09 -4.29 6.11
CA SER A 86 9.10 -4.09 5.07
C SER A 86 7.86 -3.41 5.64
N MET A 87 7.18 -2.65 4.79
CA MET A 87 5.90 -2.02 5.09
C MET A 87 5.00 -2.11 3.86
N THR A 88 3.70 -1.95 4.07
CA THR A 88 2.76 -1.86 2.96
C THR A 88 2.90 -0.51 2.25
N ILE A 89 2.56 -0.48 0.96
CA ILE A 89 2.57 0.74 0.15
C ILE A 89 1.80 1.88 0.85
N ASN A 90 0.61 1.60 1.35
CA ASN A 90 -0.21 2.60 2.05
C ASN A 90 0.50 3.17 3.29
N LYS A 91 1.25 2.34 4.04
CA LYS A 91 2.02 2.79 5.21
C LYS A 91 3.30 3.53 4.84
N SER A 92 3.75 3.45 3.60
CA SER A 92 4.89 4.23 3.08
C SER A 92 4.51 5.64 2.62
N GLN A 93 3.22 5.93 2.46
CA GLN A 93 2.74 7.23 1.99
C GLN A 93 3.23 8.38 2.90
N GLY A 94 3.63 9.49 2.27
CA GLY A 94 4.24 10.64 2.95
C GLY A 94 5.68 10.42 3.42
N GLN A 95 6.33 9.34 3.00
CA GLN A 95 7.73 9.05 3.35
C GLN A 95 8.61 8.99 2.10
N THR A 96 9.89 9.30 2.28
CA THR A 96 10.92 9.22 1.26
C THR A 96 12.06 8.36 1.79
N PHE A 97 12.62 7.49 0.95
CA PHE A 97 13.73 6.59 1.26
C PHE A 97 14.79 6.69 0.17
N ASP A 98 16.04 6.46 0.54
CA ASP A 98 17.17 6.49 -0.40
C ASP A 98 17.13 5.35 -1.40
N ARG A 99 16.69 4.16 -0.97
CA ARG A 99 16.50 2.97 -1.79
C ARG A 99 15.21 2.25 -1.41
N VAL A 100 14.46 1.78 -2.39
CA VAL A 100 13.15 1.15 -2.21
C VAL A 100 13.08 -0.15 -3.02
N GLY A 101 12.78 -1.26 -2.34
CA GLY A 101 12.39 -2.51 -2.97
C GLY A 101 10.86 -2.65 -2.96
N VAL A 102 10.24 -2.72 -4.12
CA VAL A 102 8.80 -2.98 -4.28
C VAL A 102 8.59 -4.45 -4.60
N TYR A 103 7.96 -5.17 -3.67
CA TYR A 103 7.63 -6.58 -3.85
C TYR A 103 6.12 -6.75 -4.10
N LEU A 104 5.77 -7.21 -5.30
CA LEU A 104 4.40 -7.47 -5.74
C LEU A 104 4.18 -8.97 -5.89
N LYS A 105 3.74 -9.62 -4.80
CA LYS A 105 3.26 -11.01 -4.85
C LYS A 105 1.91 -11.14 -5.58
N LYS A 106 1.12 -10.08 -5.56
CA LYS A 106 -0.18 -9.92 -6.22
C LYS A 106 -0.22 -8.55 -6.87
N PRO A 107 -1.06 -8.35 -7.91
CA PRO A 107 -1.23 -7.03 -8.52
C PRO A 107 -1.74 -6.01 -7.48
N CYS A 108 -1.38 -4.74 -7.68
CA CYS A 108 -1.90 -3.64 -6.86
C CYS A 108 -3.43 -3.64 -6.92
N PHE A 109 -4.07 -3.55 -5.75
CA PHE A 109 -5.52 -3.69 -5.65
C PHE A 109 -6.25 -2.40 -5.98
N SER A 110 -5.62 -1.25 -5.74
CA SER A 110 -6.21 0.06 -6.02
C SER A 110 -5.33 0.87 -6.95
N HIS A 111 -6.00 1.71 -7.73
CA HIS A 111 -5.34 2.70 -8.56
C HIS A 111 -4.44 3.63 -7.69
N GLY A 112 -3.31 4.05 -8.25
CA GLY A 112 -2.35 4.92 -7.58
C GLY A 112 -1.38 4.24 -6.61
N GLN A 113 -1.54 2.97 -6.24
CA GLN A 113 -0.61 2.32 -5.30
C GLN A 113 0.79 2.16 -5.84
N LEU A 114 0.90 1.75 -7.11
CA LEU A 114 2.21 1.63 -7.74
C LEU A 114 2.91 2.99 -7.79
N TYR A 115 2.17 4.04 -8.15
CA TYR A 115 2.66 5.41 -8.11
C TYR A 115 3.12 5.84 -6.70
N VAL A 116 2.32 5.53 -5.67
CA VAL A 116 2.73 5.78 -4.28
C VAL A 116 4.04 5.06 -3.98
N ALA A 117 4.21 3.79 -4.38
CA ALA A 117 5.43 3.04 -4.15
C ALA A 117 6.66 3.65 -4.87
N CYS A 118 6.52 3.97 -6.16
CA CYS A 118 7.60 4.56 -6.97
C CYS A 118 8.01 5.95 -6.45
N SER A 119 7.04 6.78 -6.05
CA SER A 119 7.28 8.12 -5.52
C SER A 119 7.92 8.14 -4.13
N ARG A 120 8.21 6.98 -3.52
CA ARG A 120 8.92 6.91 -2.24
C ARG A 120 10.44 7.08 -2.38
N THR A 121 11.00 7.08 -3.59
CA THR A 121 12.42 7.37 -3.82
C THR A 121 12.60 8.55 -4.78
N ARG A 122 13.76 9.20 -4.71
CA ARG A 122 14.10 10.37 -5.53
C ARG A 122 14.75 10.01 -6.87
N ALA A 123 15.32 8.80 -6.99
CA ALA A 123 16.07 8.37 -8.15
C ALA A 123 15.57 7.01 -8.64
N PHE A 124 15.51 6.83 -9.96
CA PHE A 124 15.07 5.57 -10.57
C PHE A 124 16.02 4.42 -10.25
N ASN A 125 17.33 4.66 -10.25
CA ASN A 125 18.36 3.66 -9.93
C ASN A 125 18.28 3.12 -8.49
N SER A 126 17.49 3.79 -7.64
CA SER A 126 17.23 3.39 -6.26
C SER A 126 15.96 2.56 -6.09
N LEU A 127 15.20 2.31 -7.16
CA LEU A 127 13.96 1.57 -7.17
C LEU A 127 14.17 0.16 -7.74
N PHE A 128 13.82 -0.85 -6.97
CA PHE A 128 13.96 -2.25 -7.35
C PHE A 128 12.61 -2.95 -7.31
N PHE A 129 12.26 -3.67 -8.37
CA PHE A 129 11.02 -4.44 -8.43
C PHE A 129 11.27 -5.93 -8.32
N LYS A 130 10.45 -6.61 -7.53
CA LYS A 130 10.27 -8.05 -7.59
C LYS A 130 8.79 -8.33 -7.77
N ILE A 131 8.44 -8.94 -8.90
CA ILE A 131 7.06 -9.24 -9.28
C ILE A 131 6.93 -10.75 -9.42
N ASP A 132 6.04 -11.36 -8.65
CA ASP A 132 5.72 -12.78 -8.85
C ASP A 132 4.69 -12.90 -9.98
N LYS A 133 4.79 -13.97 -10.78
CA LYS A 133 3.82 -14.23 -11.86
C LYS A 133 2.43 -14.41 -11.26
N HIS A 134 1.48 -13.63 -11.74
CA HIS A 134 0.08 -13.71 -11.34
C HIS A 134 -0.80 -13.66 -12.61
N PRO A 135 -1.86 -14.48 -12.72
CA PRO A 135 -2.64 -14.60 -13.97
C PRO A 135 -3.21 -13.28 -14.47
N ILE A 136 -3.54 -12.35 -13.58
CA ILE A 136 -4.14 -11.05 -13.91
C ILE A 136 -3.07 -9.95 -14.13
N GLN A 137 -1.81 -10.20 -13.77
CA GLN A 137 -0.77 -9.18 -13.78
C GLN A 137 -0.07 -9.13 -15.13
N GLY A 138 -0.13 -7.96 -15.79
CA GLY A 138 0.37 -7.79 -17.17
C GLY A 138 -0.67 -8.10 -18.25
N ILE A 139 -1.91 -8.45 -17.89
CA ILE A 139 -3.00 -8.50 -18.87
C ILE A 139 -3.40 -7.07 -19.23
N VAL A 140 -3.12 -6.67 -20.47
CA VAL A 140 -3.71 -5.48 -21.07
C VAL A 140 -5.19 -5.79 -21.27
N VAL A 141 -6.05 -5.14 -20.48
CA VAL A 141 -7.49 -5.34 -20.56
C VAL A 141 -8.00 -4.73 -21.87
N ASN A 142 -8.27 -5.61 -22.84
CA ASN A 142 -8.79 -5.40 -24.20
C ASN A 142 -7.84 -4.74 -25.21
N GLN A 143 -7.43 -5.51 -26.22
CA GLN A 143 -6.70 -5.03 -27.41
C GLN A 143 -7.55 -4.19 -28.37
N GLU A 144 -8.88 -4.30 -28.30
CA GLU A 144 -9.82 -3.41 -29.04
C GLU A 144 -9.99 -2.05 -28.38
N ASN A 145 -9.29 -1.81 -27.28
CA ASN A 145 -9.32 -0.51 -26.63
C ASN A 145 -8.38 0.44 -27.41
N PRO A 146 -8.87 1.58 -27.93
CA PRO A 146 -8.02 2.60 -28.55
C PRO A 146 -6.85 3.01 -27.65
N PHE A 147 -7.02 2.88 -26.32
CA PHE A 147 -5.97 3.10 -25.32
C PHE A 147 -4.87 2.02 -25.34
N ALA A 148 -5.19 0.74 -25.53
CA ALA A 148 -4.20 -0.33 -25.63
C ALA A 148 -3.40 -0.25 -26.93
N LEU A 149 -4.06 0.14 -28.03
CA LEU A 149 -3.43 0.36 -29.33
C LEU A 149 -2.56 1.63 -29.32
N ALA A 150 -3.00 2.72 -28.70
CA ALA A 150 -2.19 3.93 -28.51
C ALA A 150 -0.98 3.67 -27.60
N VAL A 151 -1.12 2.89 -26.53
CA VAL A 151 0.00 2.48 -25.67
C VAL A 151 0.96 1.54 -26.39
N LYS A 152 0.46 0.64 -27.24
CA LYS A 152 1.31 -0.23 -28.07
C LYS A 152 2.06 0.56 -29.14
N ASN A 153 1.38 1.48 -29.82
CA ASN A 153 1.99 2.35 -30.83
C ASN A 153 2.96 3.35 -30.20
N MET A 154 2.68 3.85 -29.00
CA MET A 154 3.64 4.66 -28.23
C MET A 154 4.84 3.81 -27.80
N ALA A 155 4.64 2.60 -27.27
CA ALA A 155 5.73 1.68 -26.91
C ALA A 155 6.60 1.28 -28.11
N GLU A 156 6.02 1.09 -29.30
CA GLU A 156 6.77 0.78 -30.54
C GLU A 156 7.56 1.99 -31.07
N VAL A 157 7.03 3.22 -30.94
CA VAL A 157 7.76 4.46 -31.22
C VAL A 157 8.84 4.73 -30.16
N GLU A 158 8.57 4.38 -28.90
CA GLU A 158 9.47 4.50 -27.75
C GLU A 158 10.67 3.53 -27.83
N ASP A 159 10.50 2.30 -28.35
CA ASP A 159 11.61 1.36 -28.55
C ASP A 159 12.63 1.87 -29.59
N GLU A 160 12.18 2.60 -30.61
CA GLU A 160 13.03 3.31 -31.58
C GLU A 160 13.76 4.51 -30.94
N GLU A 161 13.05 5.31 -30.14
CA GLU A 161 13.60 6.50 -29.49
C GLU A 161 14.56 6.16 -28.35
N ILE A 162 14.30 5.09 -27.60
CA ILE A 162 15.19 4.52 -26.57
C ILE A 162 16.44 3.92 -27.24
N ARG A 163 16.30 3.25 -28.40
CA ARG A 163 17.46 2.80 -29.20
C ARG A 163 18.34 3.96 -29.63
N ARG A 164 17.75 5.07 -30.08
CA ARG A 164 18.47 6.30 -30.47
C ARG A 164 19.10 7.01 -29.27
N ALA A 165 18.38 7.13 -28.15
CA ALA A 165 18.92 7.72 -26.93
C ALA A 165 20.07 6.88 -26.32
N SER A 166 20.02 5.55 -26.47
CA SER A 166 21.09 4.63 -26.08
C SER A 166 22.30 4.70 -27.03
N LEU A 167 22.11 5.10 -28.28
CA LEU A 167 23.19 5.38 -29.25
C LEU A 167 23.86 6.74 -28.98
N GLU A 168 23.16 7.68 -28.34
CA GLU A 168 23.61 9.06 -28.08
C GLU A 168 24.02 9.32 -26.62
N ASP A 169 24.07 8.29 -25.78
CA ASP A 169 24.50 8.32 -24.36
C ASP A 169 23.82 9.42 -23.51
N ARG A 170 22.53 9.69 -23.78
CA ARG A 170 21.74 10.68 -23.02
C ARG A 170 21.02 10.02 -21.84
N PRO A 171 21.12 10.54 -20.60
CA PRO A 171 20.40 9.99 -19.46
C PRO A 171 18.91 10.32 -19.59
N THR A 172 18.08 9.31 -19.87
CA THR A 172 16.62 9.45 -19.89
C THR A 172 16.14 9.75 -18.47
N SER A 173 15.78 11.00 -18.23
CA SER A 173 15.45 11.51 -16.90
C SER A 173 14.13 10.91 -16.42
N VAL A 174 14.07 10.60 -15.12
CA VAL A 174 12.87 10.10 -14.42
C VAL A 174 11.63 10.96 -14.70
N GLN A 175 11.84 12.24 -15.00
CA GLN A 175 10.81 13.18 -15.44
C GLN A 175 10.04 12.68 -16.67
N TYR A 176 10.70 12.06 -17.65
CA TYR A 176 10.07 11.57 -18.87
C TYR A 176 9.09 10.42 -18.60
N VAL A 177 9.49 9.44 -17.78
CA VAL A 177 8.63 8.31 -17.40
C VAL A 177 7.46 8.80 -16.52
N VAL A 178 7.72 9.78 -15.66
CA VAL A 178 6.70 10.42 -14.82
C VAL A 178 5.70 11.19 -15.68
N ASP A 179 6.16 11.96 -16.67
CA ASP A 179 5.33 12.75 -17.56
C ASP A 179 4.51 11.85 -18.50
N ALA A 180 5.09 10.73 -18.97
CA ALA A 180 4.37 9.70 -19.73
C ALA A 180 3.27 9.06 -18.90
N TYR A 181 3.58 8.60 -17.68
CA TYR A 181 2.59 8.00 -16.78
C TYR A 181 1.50 9.02 -16.37
N ALA A 182 1.87 10.26 -16.08
CA ALA A 182 0.93 11.33 -15.74
C ALA A 182 -0.01 11.69 -16.90
N LYS A 183 0.48 11.69 -18.14
CA LYS A 183 -0.36 11.88 -19.33
C LYS A 183 -1.33 10.73 -19.53
N VAL A 184 -0.86 9.48 -19.39
CA VAL A 184 -1.72 8.28 -19.51
C VAL A 184 -2.82 8.30 -18.44
N GLU A 185 -2.47 8.59 -17.19
CA GLU A 185 -3.45 8.66 -16.11
C GLU A 185 -4.37 9.89 -16.20
N GLY A 186 -3.88 11.03 -16.69
CA GLY A 186 -4.69 12.21 -16.97
C GLY A 186 -5.78 11.93 -18.00
N GLN A 187 -5.45 11.22 -19.09
CA GLN A 187 -6.42 10.84 -20.10
C GLN A 187 -7.42 9.78 -19.62
N ARG A 188 -6.95 8.83 -18.78
CA ARG A 188 -7.84 7.84 -18.13
C ARG A 188 -8.86 8.52 -17.22
N LEU A 189 -8.44 9.51 -16.43
CA LEU A 189 -9.33 10.30 -15.57
C LEU A 189 -10.34 11.11 -16.38
N ALA A 190 -9.91 11.72 -17.48
CA ALA A 190 -10.81 12.44 -18.39
C ALA A 190 -11.86 11.49 -19.01
N PHE A 191 -11.46 10.28 -19.42
CA PHE A 191 -12.39 9.28 -19.92
C PHE A 191 -13.41 8.82 -18.88
N ILE A 192 -12.97 8.56 -17.64
CA ILE A 192 -13.86 8.16 -16.54
C ILE A 192 -14.85 9.28 -16.22
N ARG A 193 -14.38 10.53 -16.14
CA ARG A 193 -15.23 11.71 -15.88
C ARG A 193 -16.27 11.90 -16.99
N ASN A 194 -15.88 11.73 -18.26
CA ASN A 194 -16.79 11.91 -19.40
C ASN A 194 -17.78 10.74 -19.57
N ASN A 195 -17.47 9.55 -19.04
CA ASN A 195 -18.32 8.36 -19.14
C ASN A 195 -18.94 7.93 -17.80
N GLU A 196 -18.90 8.80 -16.78
CA GLU A 196 -19.28 8.50 -15.40
C GLU A 196 -20.74 8.00 -15.31
N ASN A 197 -21.64 8.56 -16.12
CA ASN A 197 -23.06 8.19 -16.17
C ASN A 197 -23.28 6.75 -16.68
N LYS A 198 -22.52 6.30 -17.67
CA LYS A 198 -22.61 4.94 -18.23
C LYS A 198 -21.88 3.89 -17.36
N LEU A 199 -20.80 4.30 -16.71
CA LEU A 199 -20.01 3.43 -15.83
C LEU A 199 -20.69 3.17 -14.48
N ARG A 200 -21.40 4.18 -13.94
CA ARG A 200 -22.23 4.02 -12.75
C ARG A 200 -23.47 3.17 -13.02
N SER A 201 -24.21 3.41 -14.11
CA SER A 201 -25.44 2.66 -14.37
C SER A 201 -25.20 1.16 -14.47
N LYS A 202 -24.16 0.72 -15.19
CA LYS A 202 -23.84 -0.72 -15.37
C LYS A 202 -23.65 -1.49 -14.07
N HIS A 203 -23.05 -0.89 -13.05
CA HIS A 203 -22.89 -1.55 -11.75
C HIS A 203 -24.21 -1.64 -10.97
N TYR A 204 -25.07 -0.63 -11.07
CA TYR A 204 -26.40 -0.64 -10.46
C TYR A 204 -27.36 -1.58 -11.20
N ASP A 205 -27.29 -1.64 -12.53
CA ASP A 205 -28.09 -2.53 -13.37
C ASP A 205 -27.79 -4.01 -13.05
N ALA A 206 -26.51 -4.35 -12.85
CA ALA A 206 -26.10 -5.70 -12.46
C ALA A 206 -26.57 -6.06 -11.04
N LEU A 207 -26.48 -5.13 -10.08
CA LEU A 207 -26.96 -5.33 -8.71
C LEU A 207 -28.49 -5.46 -8.69
N HIS A 208 -29.20 -4.62 -9.45
CA HIS A 208 -30.65 -4.65 -9.60
C HIS A 208 -31.10 -5.98 -10.21
N GLY A 209 -30.44 -6.44 -11.27
CA GLY A 209 -30.70 -7.75 -11.87
C GLY A 209 -30.49 -8.91 -10.89
N HIS A 210 -29.44 -8.86 -10.07
CA HIS A 210 -29.19 -9.90 -9.05
C HIS A 210 -30.27 -9.92 -7.96
N VAL A 211 -30.71 -8.74 -7.48
CA VAL A 211 -31.74 -8.62 -6.46
C VAL A 211 -33.10 -9.11 -6.97
N ILE A 212 -33.46 -8.77 -8.20
CA ILE A 212 -34.69 -9.25 -8.85
C ILE A 212 -34.66 -10.77 -9.02
N ASN A 213 -33.55 -11.32 -9.52
CA ASN A 213 -33.42 -12.76 -9.72
C ASN A 213 -33.50 -13.53 -8.40
N ARG A 214 -32.93 -12.99 -7.33
CA ARG A 214 -32.99 -13.59 -5.99
C ARG A 214 -34.39 -13.50 -5.37
N ALA A 215 -35.11 -12.39 -5.60
CA ALA A 215 -36.49 -12.23 -5.16
C ALA A 215 -37.44 -13.21 -5.87
N ASN A 216 -37.24 -13.40 -7.18
CA ASN A 216 -37.99 -14.37 -7.99
C ASN A 216 -37.74 -15.81 -7.53
N TYR A 217 -36.50 -16.17 -7.18
CA TYR A 217 -36.18 -17.51 -6.66
C TYR A 217 -36.86 -17.82 -5.31
N LEU A 218 -37.10 -16.79 -4.50
CA LEU A 218 -37.71 -16.92 -3.17
C LEU A 218 -39.22 -16.67 -3.16
N ASN A 219 -39.85 -16.41 -4.32
CA ASN A 219 -41.27 -16.03 -4.46
C ASN A 219 -41.69 -14.85 -3.57
N VAL A 220 -40.79 -13.89 -3.33
CA VAL A 220 -41.08 -12.69 -2.53
C VAL A 220 -41.19 -11.48 -3.46
N ARG A 221 -42.24 -10.65 -3.30
CA ARG A 221 -42.35 -9.38 -4.02
C ARG A 221 -41.27 -8.41 -3.50
N PRO A 222 -40.33 -7.93 -4.32
CA PRO A 222 -39.37 -6.94 -3.88
C PRO A 222 -40.10 -5.63 -3.57
N GLY A 223 -39.98 -5.14 -2.33
CA GLY A 223 -40.49 -3.83 -1.93
C GLY A 223 -39.73 -2.67 -2.60
N PHE A 224 -40.14 -1.43 -2.30
CA PHE A 224 -39.50 -0.24 -2.87
C PHE A 224 -38.03 -0.14 -2.46
N VAL A 225 -37.14 -0.04 -3.44
CA VAL A 225 -35.70 0.06 -3.22
C VAL A 225 -35.32 1.53 -3.05
N VAL A 226 -34.85 1.90 -1.87
CA VAL A 226 -34.23 3.23 -1.62
C VAL A 226 -32.72 3.04 -1.61
N ILE A 227 -32.04 3.51 -2.67
CA ILE A 227 -30.58 3.50 -2.75
C ILE A 227 -30.07 4.81 -2.15
N LEU A 228 -29.41 4.73 -1.00
CA LEU A 228 -28.78 5.88 -0.37
C LEU A 228 -27.43 6.19 -1.03
N PRO A 229 -27.11 7.46 -1.33
CA PRO A 229 -25.81 7.84 -1.85
C PRO A 229 -24.70 7.57 -0.81
N PHE A 230 -23.46 7.37 -1.27
CA PHE A 230 -22.28 7.16 -0.40
C PHE A 230 -22.05 8.33 0.60
N SER A 231 -22.60 9.50 0.30
CA SER A 231 -22.59 10.69 1.15
C SER A 231 -23.70 10.71 2.23
N TYR A 232 -24.50 9.66 2.36
CA TYR A 232 -25.54 9.58 3.38
C TYR A 232 -24.91 9.35 4.77
N VAL A 233 -24.68 10.45 5.49
CA VAL A 233 -24.26 10.42 6.89
C VAL A 233 -25.52 10.22 7.73
N GLY A 234 -25.66 9.03 8.32
CA GLY A 234 -26.82 8.68 9.14
C GLY A 234 -27.04 9.60 10.33
N SER A 235 -28.33 9.76 10.66
CA SER A 235 -28.96 10.49 11.78
C SER A 235 -28.17 10.57 13.10
N PRO A 236 -28.34 11.66 13.90
CA PRO A 236 -27.59 11.87 15.14
C PRO A 236 -27.85 10.76 16.16
N ARG A 237 -26.80 10.31 16.85
CA ARG A 237 -26.89 9.59 18.13
C ARG A 237 -26.66 10.56 19.26
#